data_AF-A0AAE1UMZ6-F1
#
_entry.id   AF-A0AAE1UMZ6-F1
#
_cell.length_a   1.000
_cell.length_b   1.000
_cell.length_c   1.000
_cell.angle_alpha   90.00
_cell.angle_beta   90.00
_cell.angle_gamma   90.00
#
_symmetry.space_group_name_H-M   'P 1'
#
loop_
_entity.id
_entity.type
_entity.pdbx_description
1 polymer ?
#
loop_
_entity_poly.entity_id
_entity_poly.type
_entity_poly.pdbx_seq_one_letter_code
_entity_poly.pdbx_strand_id
1 'polypeptide(L)'
;MESNKCFAMLSVRYKFYLSFENSLCRDYVTEKFFDILRLDVVPVVYGGANYSKLAPPHSYIDALSFPSAKALALHLLYLHHNHTAYNEYFRWKRFHIVRQDFYTFCKLCEKLHTDTTPKTYDIQKWFVEESHCRTKDTPEISTFLFGNRHHHQHHHHNNTTNTSIIPGHT
;
A
#
# COMPACT_ATOMS: atom_id res chain seq x y z
N MET A 1 12.35 -6.73 22.92
CA MET A 1 13.72 -6.12 22.91
C MET A 1 14.41 -6.20 21.53
N GLU A 2 14.02 -7.12 20.62
CA GLU A 2 14.59 -7.19 19.26
C GLU A 2 14.10 -6.11 18.28
N SER A 3 12.83 -5.68 18.38
CA SER A 3 12.24 -4.66 17.50
C SER A 3 13.03 -3.33 17.47
N ASN A 4 13.59 -2.89 18.60
CA ASN A 4 14.37 -1.65 18.65
C ASN A 4 15.67 -1.71 17.83
N LYS A 5 16.31 -2.88 17.73
CA LYS A 5 17.52 -3.03 16.90
C LYS A 5 17.17 -2.96 15.42
N CYS A 6 16.04 -3.56 15.02
CA CYS A 6 15.55 -3.49 13.65
C CYS A 6 15.20 -2.06 13.25
N PHE A 7 14.47 -1.32 14.10
CA PHE A 7 14.12 0.07 13.81
C PHE A 7 15.32 1.02 13.82
N ALA A 8 16.29 0.81 14.71
CA ALA A 8 17.55 1.55 14.69
C ALA A 8 18.33 1.30 13.39
N MET A 9 18.43 0.03 12.97
CA MET A 9 19.05 -0.32 11.69
C MET A 9 18.32 0.33 10.51
N LEU A 10 16.98 0.28 10.48
CA LEU A 10 16.18 0.90 9.43
C LEU A 10 16.49 2.39 9.30
N SER A 11 16.49 3.11 10.42
CA SER A 11 16.72 4.57 10.46
C SER A 11 18.11 5.00 9.99
N VAL A 12 19.10 4.11 10.08
CA VAL A 12 20.50 4.44 9.78
C VAL A 12 20.94 3.91 8.41
N ARG A 13 20.39 2.78 7.97
CA ARG A 13 20.90 2.06 6.79
C ARG A 13 19.98 2.09 5.57
N TYR A 14 18.71 2.44 5.74
CA TYR A 14 17.72 2.37 4.68
C TYR A 14 17.04 3.71 4.46
N LYS A 15 16.87 4.08 3.19
CA LYS A 15 16.14 5.31 2.81
C LYS A 15 14.64 5.11 2.80
N PHE A 16 14.19 3.90 2.46
CA PHE A 16 12.79 3.55 2.25
C PHE A 16 12.42 2.29 3.02
N TYR A 17 11.17 2.21 3.46
CA TYR A 17 10.56 1.00 4.00
C TYR A 17 9.25 0.73 3.28
N LEU A 18 9.09 -0.49 2.74
CA LEU A 18 7.85 -0.90 2.06
C LEU A 18 6.79 -1.22 3.11
N SER A 19 5.93 -0.24 3.38
CA SER A 19 4.81 -0.31 4.33
C SER A 19 3.58 -0.89 3.62
N PHE A 20 3.71 -2.07 3.04
CA PHE A 20 2.66 -2.67 2.22
C PHE A 20 1.66 -3.40 3.10
N GLU A 21 0.37 -3.20 2.81
CA GLU A 21 -0.69 -3.89 3.53
C GLU A 21 -1.01 -5.23 2.90
N ASN A 22 -1.42 -6.17 3.77
CA ASN A 22 -1.83 -7.50 3.34
C ASN A 22 -3.14 -7.47 2.51
N SER A 23 -3.91 -6.38 2.59
CA SER A 23 -5.16 -6.20 1.88
C SER A 23 -5.38 -4.74 1.53
N LEU A 24 -5.86 -4.46 0.31
CA LEU A 24 -6.01 -3.10 -0.20
C LEU A 24 -7.44 -2.61 0.05
N CYS A 25 -7.81 -2.54 1.31
CA CYS A 25 -9.15 -2.15 1.74
C CYS A 25 -9.19 -0.70 2.19
N ARG A 26 -10.35 -0.09 2.02
CA ARG A 26 -10.68 1.21 2.58
C ARG A 26 -10.44 1.17 4.10
N ASP A 27 -9.86 2.23 4.62
CA ASP A 27 -9.59 2.44 6.04
C ASP A 27 -8.68 1.38 6.73
N TYR A 28 -8.16 0.38 6.00
CA TYR A 28 -7.21 -0.61 6.52
C TYR A 28 -5.77 -0.10 6.45
N VAL A 29 -5.24 0.36 7.59
CA VAL A 29 -3.85 0.80 7.78
C VAL A 29 -3.35 0.26 9.12
N THR A 30 -2.14 -0.29 9.13
CA THR A 30 -1.58 -1.01 10.28
C THR A 30 -0.31 -0.36 10.81
N GLU A 31 0.33 -1.01 11.79
CA GLU A 31 1.60 -0.62 12.41
C GLU A 31 2.70 -0.37 11.37
N LYS A 32 2.66 -1.07 10.23
CA LYS A 32 3.65 -0.97 9.15
C LYS A 32 3.83 0.47 8.67
N PHE A 33 2.76 1.27 8.68
CA PHE A 33 2.82 2.68 8.32
C PHE A 33 3.18 3.56 9.53
N PHE A 34 2.44 3.40 10.63
CA PHE A 34 2.55 4.31 11.78
C PHE A 34 3.88 4.20 12.53
N ASP A 35 4.46 3.00 12.64
CA ASP A 35 5.75 2.80 13.30
C ASP A 35 6.87 3.49 12.52
N ILE A 36 6.82 3.43 11.19
CA ILE A 36 7.86 3.98 10.31
C ILE A 36 7.83 5.49 10.25
N LEU A 37 6.66 6.13 10.33
CA LEU A 37 6.55 7.60 10.35
C LEU A 37 7.35 8.23 11.52
N ARG A 38 7.61 7.49 12.59
CA ARG A 38 8.43 7.95 13.73
C ARG A 38 9.92 8.01 13.40
N LEU A 39 10.37 7.21 12.45
CA LEU A 39 11.76 7.03 12.07
C LEU A 39 12.19 8.00 10.97
N ASP A 40 13.48 8.13 10.74
CA ASP A 40 14.04 8.93 9.64
C ASP A 40 14.18 8.10 8.37
N VAL A 41 13.08 7.43 8.00
CA VAL A 41 12.93 6.58 6.81
C VAL A 41 11.63 6.97 6.12
N VAL A 42 11.61 7.02 4.79
CA VAL A 42 10.39 7.35 4.04
C VAL A 42 9.55 6.09 3.83
N PRO A 43 8.32 6.01 4.37
CA PRO A 43 7.44 4.88 4.12
C PRO A 43 6.90 4.92 2.68
N VAL A 44 6.98 3.78 1.99
CA VAL A 44 6.33 3.55 0.70
C VAL A 44 5.11 2.67 0.96
N VAL A 45 3.91 3.23 0.84
CA VAL A 45 2.65 2.55 1.15
C VAL A 45 2.06 1.89 -0.09
N TYR A 46 1.43 0.74 0.10
CA TYR A 46 0.61 0.07 -0.90
C TYR A 46 -0.60 -0.51 -0.17
N GLY A 47 -1.74 0.18 -0.27
CA GLY A 47 -2.96 -0.15 0.48
C GLY A 47 -4.21 0.50 -0.11
N GLY A 48 -5.36 0.31 0.54
CA GLY A 48 -6.66 0.84 0.09
C GLY A 48 -7.12 2.12 0.77
N ALA A 49 -6.42 2.55 1.82
CA ALA A 49 -6.83 3.69 2.63
C ALA A 49 -6.51 5.04 1.98
N ASN A 50 -7.21 6.08 2.44
CA ASN A 50 -6.88 7.46 2.10
C ASN A 50 -5.87 8.03 3.10
N TYR A 51 -4.58 7.84 2.79
CA TYR A 51 -3.47 8.26 3.66
C TYR A 51 -3.39 9.78 3.90
N SER A 52 -3.96 10.62 3.02
CA SER A 52 -3.96 12.07 3.20
C SER A 52 -4.79 12.53 4.42
N LYS A 53 -5.71 11.68 4.89
CA LYS A 53 -6.47 11.91 6.13
C LYS A 53 -5.71 11.47 7.38
N LEU A 54 -4.64 10.70 7.23
CA LEU A 54 -3.96 10.00 8.32
C LEU A 54 -2.57 10.57 8.62
N ALA A 55 -1.91 11.15 7.62
CA ALA A 55 -0.55 11.64 7.75
C ALA A 55 -0.36 12.99 7.05
N PRO A 56 0.61 13.81 7.49
CA PRO A 56 0.93 15.07 6.83
C PRO A 56 1.22 14.89 5.33
N PRO A 57 0.90 15.87 4.48
CA PRO A 57 1.23 15.79 3.06
C PRO A 57 2.75 15.65 2.89
N HIS A 58 3.16 14.90 1.86
CA HIS A 58 4.57 14.67 1.54
C HIS A 58 5.38 13.99 2.67
N SER A 59 4.74 13.20 3.54
CA SER A 59 5.40 12.39 4.58
C SER A 59 5.60 10.92 4.20
N TYR A 60 5.05 10.50 3.06
CA TYR A 60 5.06 9.13 2.56
C TYR A 60 5.00 9.13 1.04
N ILE A 61 5.26 7.97 0.44
CA ILE A 61 5.10 7.73 -0.99
C ILE A 61 3.97 6.72 -1.18
N ASP A 62 2.89 7.11 -1.85
CA ASP A 62 1.83 6.18 -2.26
C ASP A 62 2.25 5.45 -3.53
N ALA A 63 2.41 4.13 -3.46
CA ALA A 63 2.74 3.32 -4.63
C ALA A 63 1.68 3.47 -5.73
N LEU A 64 0.41 3.59 -5.36
CA LEU A 64 -0.71 3.65 -6.29
C LEU A 64 -0.92 5.05 -6.90
N SER A 65 -0.12 6.06 -6.51
CA SER A 65 -0.08 7.34 -7.24
C SER A 65 0.79 7.28 -8.50
N PHE A 66 1.49 6.17 -8.74
CA PHE A 66 2.32 5.95 -9.92
C PHE A 66 1.58 5.08 -10.95
N PRO A 67 1.81 5.30 -12.25
CA PRO A 67 1.13 4.53 -13.30
C PRO A 67 1.57 3.06 -13.36
N SER A 68 2.68 2.68 -12.73
CA SER A 68 3.18 1.30 -12.64
C SER A 68 4.20 1.12 -11.53
N ALA A 69 4.43 -0.13 -11.12
CA ALA A 69 5.52 -0.48 -10.20
C ALA A 69 6.90 -0.06 -10.75
N LYS A 70 7.09 -0.08 -12.07
CA LYS A 70 8.32 0.42 -12.72
C LYS A 70 8.49 1.92 -12.53
N ALA A 71 7.42 2.69 -12.68
CA ALA A 71 7.45 4.14 -12.48
C ALA A 71 7.76 4.49 -11.01
N LEU A 72 7.17 3.76 -10.06
CA LEU A 72 7.52 3.87 -8.64
C LEU A 72 9.01 3.59 -8.42
N ALA A 73 9.54 2.48 -8.95
CA ALA A 73 10.95 2.13 -8.80
C ALA A 73 11.90 3.21 -9.36
N LEU A 74 11.57 3.79 -10.52
CA LEU A 74 12.33 4.91 -11.10
C LEU A 74 12.30 6.15 -10.20
N HIS A 75 11.17 6.45 -9.58
CA HIS A 75 11.06 7.55 -8.61
C HIS A 75 11.90 7.31 -7.36
N LEU A 76 11.89 6.08 -6.81
CA LEU A 76 12.71 5.73 -5.66
C LEU A 76 14.21 5.80 -5.98
N LEU A 77 14.63 5.44 -7.20
CA LEU A 77 16.01 5.60 -7.67
C LEU A 77 16.39 7.09 -7.80
N TYR A 78 15.49 7.92 -8.35
CA TYR A 78 15.70 9.37 -8.38
C TYR A 78 15.94 9.94 -6.98
N LEU A 79 15.09 9.60 -6.01
CA LEU A 79 15.25 10.04 -4.62
C LEU A 79 16.50 9.44 -3.96
N HIS A 80 16.88 8.21 -4.32
CA HIS A 80 18.12 7.61 -3.85
C HIS A 80 19.35 8.44 -4.26
N HIS A 81 19.38 8.95 -5.49
CA HIS A 81 20.49 9.75 -6.01
C HIS A 81 20.38 11.26 -5.71
N ASN A 82 19.19 11.77 -5.42
CA ASN A 82 18.96 13.19 -5.10
C ASN A 82 18.64 13.40 -3.62
N HIS A 83 19.67 13.74 -2.84
CA HIS A 83 19.55 13.94 -1.39
C HIS A 83 18.63 15.11 -1.03
N THR A 84 18.63 16.19 -1.81
CA THR A 84 17.75 17.34 -1.56
C THR A 84 16.29 16.92 -1.69
N ALA A 85 15.93 16.26 -2.79
CA ALA A 85 14.56 15.79 -3.00
C ALA A 85 14.13 14.74 -1.96
N TYR A 86 15.03 13.85 -1.56
CA TYR A 86 14.77 12.89 -0.49
C TYR A 86 14.49 13.58 0.85
N ASN A 87 15.31 14.57 1.21
CA ASN A 87 15.19 15.26 2.50
C ASN A 87 13.91 16.10 2.62
N GLU A 88 13.28 16.50 1.51
CA GLU A 88 11.99 17.20 1.52
C GLU A 88 10.88 16.37 2.20
N TYR A 89 10.94 15.03 2.13
CA TYR A 89 9.98 14.12 2.78
C TYR A 89 10.00 14.17 4.31
N PHE A 90 10.96 14.86 4.93
CA PHE A 90 11.04 15.01 6.38
C PHE A 90 10.66 16.42 6.87
N ARG A 91 10.33 17.35 5.96
CA ARG A 91 9.98 18.74 6.36
C ARG A 91 8.79 18.81 7.29
N TRP A 92 7.81 17.92 7.13
CA TRP A 92 6.62 17.85 7.98
C TRP A 92 6.95 17.64 9.47
N LYS A 93 8.09 17.00 9.79
CA LYS A 93 8.54 16.76 11.16
C LYS A 93 8.88 18.03 11.94
N ARG A 94 9.07 19.16 11.25
CA ARG A 94 9.23 20.48 11.90
C ARG A 94 7.96 20.97 12.57
N PHE A 95 6.80 20.48 12.13
CA PHE A 95 5.48 20.96 12.54
C PHE A 95 4.62 19.90 13.20
N HIS A 96 5.01 18.62 13.13
CA HIS A 96 4.24 17.50 13.68
C HIS A 96 5.14 16.51 14.41
N ILE A 97 4.54 15.82 15.38
CA ILE A 97 5.19 14.74 16.13
C ILE A 97 4.25 13.53 16.07
N VAL A 98 4.83 12.36 15.80
CA VAL A 98 4.09 11.09 15.85
C VAL A 98 4.16 10.54 17.28
N ARG A 99 3.01 10.46 17.95
CA ARG A 99 2.89 9.92 19.31
C ARG A 99 2.22 8.55 19.29
N GLN A 100 2.83 7.58 19.97
CA GLN A 100 2.20 6.30 20.31
C GLN A 100 2.26 6.12 21.83
N ASP A 101 1.59 7.03 22.54
CA ASP A 101 1.44 6.92 23.98
C ASP A 101 -0.04 6.73 24.33
N PHE A 102 -0.30 6.40 25.60
CA PHE A 102 -1.64 6.19 26.12
C PHE A 102 -2.55 7.42 26.02
N TYR A 103 -2.02 8.60 25.68
CA TYR A 103 -2.80 9.83 25.56
C TYR A 103 -3.95 9.70 24.55
N THR A 104 -3.74 8.98 23.45
CA THR A 104 -4.80 8.74 22.45
C THR A 104 -5.96 7.96 23.05
N PHE A 105 -5.69 6.97 23.90
CA PHE A 105 -6.73 6.22 24.62
C PHE A 105 -7.41 7.07 25.70
N CYS A 106 -6.70 7.97 26.38
CA CYS A 106 -7.32 8.94 27.28
C CYS A 106 -8.30 9.85 26.54
N LYS A 107 -7.94 10.34 25.34
CA LYS A 107 -8.84 11.16 24.51
C LYS A 107 -10.05 10.39 23.99
N LEU A 108 -9.87 9.12 23.65
CA LEU A 108 -10.98 8.24 23.31
C LEU A 108 -11.91 8.05 24.52
N CYS A 109 -11.35 7.75 25.68
CA CYS A 109 -12.10 7.59 26.94
C CYS A 109 -12.89 8.86 27.28
N GLU A 110 -12.24 10.03 27.25
CA GLU A 110 -12.90 11.33 27.44
C GLU A 110 -14.08 11.49 26.50
N LYS A 111 -13.90 11.27 25.18
CA LYS A 111 -14.99 11.36 24.20
C LYS A 111 -16.13 10.40 24.48
N LEU A 112 -15.84 9.15 24.85
CA LEU A 112 -16.86 8.16 25.19
C LEU A 112 -17.68 8.54 26.42
N HIS A 113 -17.09 9.29 27.36
CA HIS A 113 -17.78 9.76 28.57
C HIS A 113 -18.47 11.11 28.40
N THR A 114 -17.99 11.99 27.51
CA THR A 114 -18.56 13.34 27.33
C THR A 114 -19.55 13.44 26.17
N ASP A 115 -19.37 12.64 25.12
CA ASP A 115 -20.30 12.61 23.98
C ASP A 115 -21.45 11.66 24.30
N THR A 116 -22.54 12.22 24.84
CA THR A 116 -23.73 11.44 25.21
C THR A 116 -24.63 11.13 24.02
N THR A 117 -24.25 11.48 22.79
CA THR A 117 -25.08 11.18 21.62
C THR A 117 -25.04 9.67 21.34
N PRO A 118 -26.19 8.97 21.35
CA PRO A 118 -26.20 7.55 21.04
C PRO A 118 -25.78 7.33 19.60
N LYS A 119 -24.71 6.54 19.39
CA LYS A 119 -24.25 6.14 18.07
C LYS A 119 -24.12 4.62 18.01
N THR A 120 -24.77 4.03 17.03
CA THR A 120 -24.66 2.61 16.71
C THR A 120 -24.06 2.47 15.33
N TYR A 121 -23.01 1.66 15.23
CA TYR A 121 -22.33 1.39 13.98
C TYR A 121 -22.45 -0.09 13.67
N ASP A 122 -22.82 -0.40 12.44
CA ASP A 122 -22.74 -1.77 11.94
C ASP A 122 -21.30 -2.03 11.49
N ILE A 123 -20.53 -2.68 12.37
CA ILE A 123 -19.11 -2.94 12.14
C ILE A 123 -18.93 -3.97 11.02
N GLN A 124 -19.83 -4.93 10.89
CA GLN A 124 -19.76 -5.93 9.82
C GLN A 124 -19.96 -5.25 8.46
N LYS A 125 -20.99 -4.42 8.36
CA LYS A 125 -21.24 -3.64 7.16
C LYS A 125 -20.07 -2.71 6.85
N TRP A 126 -19.60 -1.92 7.81
CA TRP A 126 -18.49 -0.98 7.58
C TRP A 126 -17.17 -1.67 7.21
N PHE A 127 -16.76 -2.69 7.97
CA PHE A 127 -15.41 -3.26 7.85
C PHE A 127 -15.31 -4.42 6.86
N VAL A 128 -16.42 -5.09 6.54
CA VAL A 128 -16.42 -6.23 5.63
C VAL A 128 -17.10 -5.87 4.32
N GLU A 129 -18.37 -5.48 4.37
CA GLU A 129 -19.19 -5.25 3.17
C GLU A 129 -18.78 -3.98 2.41
N GLU A 130 -18.54 -2.90 3.14
CA GLU A 130 -18.16 -1.57 2.62
C GLU A 130 -16.63 -1.32 2.69
N SER A 131 -15.87 -2.39 2.87
CA SER A 131 -14.41 -2.37 2.89
C SER A 131 -13.78 -2.00 1.54
N HIS A 132 -14.54 -2.17 0.45
CA HIS A 132 -14.12 -1.90 -0.93
C HIS A 132 -12.69 -2.40 -1.24
N CYS A 133 -12.37 -3.60 -0.75
CA CYS A 133 -11.05 -4.21 -0.94
C CYS A 133 -10.75 -4.43 -2.42
N ARG A 134 -9.58 -3.96 -2.85
CA ARG A 134 -9.07 -4.19 -4.20
C ARG A 134 -8.16 -5.41 -4.22
N THR A 135 -8.19 -6.16 -5.31
CA THR A 135 -7.37 -7.34 -5.53
C THR A 135 -6.48 -7.14 -6.76
N LYS A 136 -5.62 -8.11 -7.06
CA LYS A 136 -4.82 -8.11 -8.30
C LYS A 136 -5.65 -8.03 -9.58
N ASP A 137 -6.93 -8.42 -9.52
CA ASP A 137 -7.83 -8.46 -10.67
C ASP A 137 -8.59 -7.12 -10.83
N THR A 138 -8.55 -6.25 -9.83
CA THR A 138 -9.07 -4.88 -9.93
C THR A 138 -8.27 -4.11 -11.01
N PRO A 139 -8.92 -3.43 -11.98
CA PRO A 139 -8.23 -2.83 -13.12
C PRO A 139 -7.04 -1.93 -12.74
N GLU A 140 -7.20 -1.03 -11.77
CA GLU A 140 -6.14 -0.11 -11.36
C GLU A 140 -4.93 -0.85 -10.78
N ILE A 141 -5.18 -1.91 -10.02
CA ILE A 141 -4.13 -2.74 -9.41
C ILE A 141 -3.44 -3.60 -10.47
N SER A 142 -4.22 -4.21 -11.35
CA SER A 142 -3.70 -5.00 -12.47
C SER A 142 -2.81 -4.15 -13.38
N THR A 143 -3.26 -2.95 -13.74
CA THR A 143 -2.46 -1.98 -14.51
C THR A 143 -1.19 -1.58 -13.77
N PHE A 144 -1.27 -1.31 -12.46
CA PHE A 144 -0.08 -0.97 -11.67
C PHE A 144 0.97 -2.09 -11.66
N LEU A 145 0.54 -3.35 -11.47
CA LEU A 145 1.42 -4.52 -11.34
C LEU A 145 1.96 -4.99 -12.69
N PHE A 146 1.12 -5.07 -13.72
CA PHE A 146 1.43 -5.77 -14.97
C PHE A 146 1.54 -4.85 -16.19
N GLY A 147 1.11 -3.59 -16.05
CA GLY A 147 0.96 -2.63 -17.15
C GLY A 147 -0.22 -2.96 -18.06
N ASN A 148 -0.40 -2.19 -19.13
CA ASN A 148 -1.42 -2.46 -20.17
C ASN A 148 -1.03 -3.62 -21.11
N ARG A 149 -0.40 -4.68 -20.58
CA ARG A 149 -0.22 -5.89 -21.37
C ARG A 149 -1.57 -6.55 -21.46
N HIS A 150 -2.22 -6.37 -22.61
CA HIS A 150 -3.43 -7.08 -23.00
C HIS A 150 -3.35 -8.53 -22.50
N HIS A 151 -4.40 -8.99 -21.83
CA HIS A 151 -4.67 -10.41 -21.72
C HIS A 151 -4.62 -10.99 -23.14
N HIS A 152 -3.48 -11.56 -23.54
CA HIS A 152 -3.48 -12.58 -24.56
C HIS A 152 -4.26 -13.72 -23.94
N GLN A 153 -5.57 -13.74 -24.20
CA GLN A 153 -6.36 -14.93 -24.07
C GLN A 153 -5.58 -16.04 -24.78
N HIS A 154 -5.20 -17.05 -24.01
CA HIS A 154 -4.78 -18.32 -24.58
C HIS A 154 -5.98 -18.87 -25.37
N HIS A 155 -6.07 -18.53 -26.65
CA HIS A 155 -6.88 -19.28 -27.58
C HIS A 155 -6.29 -20.69 -27.62
N HIS A 156 -6.94 -21.63 -26.94
CA HIS A 156 -6.75 -23.06 -27.18
C HIS A 156 -7.12 -23.33 -28.64
N HIS A 157 -6.11 -23.39 -29.50
CA HIS A 157 -6.25 -23.98 -30.83
C HIS A 157 -6.20 -25.49 -30.65
N ASN A 158 -7.38 -26.13 -30.64
CA ASN A 158 -7.49 -27.59 -30.70
C ASN A 158 -7.04 -28.04 -32.10
N ASN A 159 -5.78 -28.47 -32.22
CA ASN A 159 -5.32 -29.23 -33.37
C ASN A 159 -5.87 -30.66 -33.29
N THR A 160 -7.06 -30.89 -33.84
CA THR A 160 -7.49 -32.24 -34.24
C THR A 160 -6.67 -32.66 -35.45
N THR A 161 -5.71 -33.56 -35.23
CA THR A 161 -5.05 -34.35 -36.26
C THR A 161 -6.08 -35.19 -37.00
N ASN A 162 -6.34 -34.87 -38.26
CA ASN A 162 -7.12 -35.70 -39.17
C ASN A 162 -6.15 -36.62 -39.91
N THR A 163 -6.14 -37.90 -39.56
CA THR A 163 -5.41 -38.97 -40.26
C THR A 163 -6.09 -39.24 -41.60
N SER A 164 -5.41 -38.91 -42.71
CA SER A 164 -5.79 -39.34 -44.05
C SER A 164 -5.04 -40.62 -44.41
N ILE A 165 -5.77 -41.73 -44.53
CA ILE A 165 -5.28 -43.01 -45.05
C ILE A 165 -5.42 -42.97 -46.58
N ILE A 166 -4.31 -43.17 -47.29
CA ILE A 166 -4.26 -43.34 -48.74
C ILE A 166 -4.28 -44.84 -49.05
N PRO A 167 -5.18 -45.37 -49.91
CA PRO A 167 -5.05 -46.71 -50.46
C PRO A 167 -4.19 -46.68 -51.73
N GLY A 168 -3.16 -47.55 -51.77
CA GLY A 168 -2.31 -47.77 -52.94
C GLY A 168 -2.94 -48.74 -53.94
N HIS A 169 -2.81 -48.42 -55.22
CA HIS A 169 -3.04 -49.31 -56.35
C HIS A 169 -1.73 -50.00 -56.74
N THR A 170 -1.74 -51.34 -56.75
CA THR A 170 -1.28 -52.23 -57.84
C THR A 170 -1.85 -53.62 -57.58
#